data_AF-A0A3G1KTH5-F1
#
_entry.id   AF-A0A3G1KTH5-F1
#
_cell.length_a   1.000
_cell.length_b   1.000
_cell.length_c   1.000
_cell.angle_alpha   90.00
_cell.angle_beta   90.00
_cell.angle_gamma   90.00
#
_symmetry.space_group_name_H-M   'P 1'
#
loop_
_entity.id
_entity.type
_entity.pdbx_description
1 polymer ?
#
loop_
_entity_poly.entity_id
_entity_poly.type
_entity_poly.pdbx_seq_one_letter_code
_entity_poly.pdbx_strand_id
1 'polypeptide(L)'
;MKKIPRLGYLILILVVLFGFMAGPVWGAGADSTDGGNLVSVRNNQELIEMDVPPVLEKGRILIPVEPLCPILNIDAVYGPETGALTLNLGDTDLVFHPGSPAALVGTQTITLDVSPRVSQDQILIPLRFLVENLGLTLSWDEKTKTAQIQGADTHPFSEGIPAQDLVNRSADKVNQWWKEEKGYDKPPYLAGSRVTEFTVTEEYTFARVYDGEISGMYGGWVMKGADLEGLTPAQIKDKFALPALPKYVVDVKISPGTRLRGGITNEVPEWGKGGGVQFDLMGQRTGEFLNSRLLPGAEE
;
A
#
# COMPACT_ATOMS: atom_id res chain seq x y z
N MET A 1 -47.84 -50.70 24.02
CA MET A 1 -48.33 -50.03 22.78
C MET A 1 -49.50 -49.15 23.14
N LYS A 2 -49.55 -47.89 22.66
CA LYS A 2 -50.39 -46.76 23.15
C LYS A 2 -49.77 -46.12 24.41
N LYS A 3 -49.76 -44.81 24.64
CA LYS A 3 -50.25 -43.59 23.96
C LYS A 3 -49.57 -42.41 24.67
N ILE A 4 -49.36 -41.29 23.97
CA ILE A 4 -49.05 -39.97 24.54
C ILE A 4 -50.20 -39.55 25.49
N PRO A 5 -49.91 -38.81 26.57
CA PRO A 5 -50.79 -37.72 26.95
C PRO A 5 -50.06 -36.38 27.04
N ARG A 6 -50.74 -35.37 26.47
CA ARG A 6 -50.54 -33.94 26.70
C ARG A 6 -51.23 -33.54 28.00
N LEU A 7 -50.83 -32.37 28.51
CA LEU A 7 -51.69 -31.30 29.05
C LEU A 7 -51.83 -31.17 30.57
N GLY A 8 -51.34 -30.04 31.08
CA GLY A 8 -51.77 -29.29 32.27
C GLY A 8 -51.01 -27.95 32.24
N TYR A 9 -51.61 -26.77 32.00
CA TYR A 9 -52.42 -25.93 32.92
C TYR A 9 -51.86 -25.95 34.35
N LEU A 10 -51.71 -24.89 35.14
CA LEU A 10 -51.96 -23.44 35.08
C LEU A 10 -51.69 -22.97 36.53
N ILE A 11 -50.75 -22.04 36.78
CA ILE A 11 -50.66 -21.27 38.04
C ILE A 11 -50.12 -19.87 37.66
N LEU A 12 -50.98 -18.87 37.45
CA LEU A 12 -51.53 -17.91 38.44
C LEU A 12 -50.52 -16.83 38.90
N ILE A 13 -50.56 -15.70 38.17
CA ILE A 13 -50.59 -14.28 38.60
C ILE A 13 -49.69 -13.87 39.79
N LEU A 14 -48.74 -12.98 39.51
CA LEU A 14 -48.61 -11.75 40.31
C LEU A 14 -48.16 -10.57 39.44
N VAL A 15 -49.08 -9.62 39.31
CA VAL A 15 -48.92 -8.31 38.67
C VAL A 15 -48.16 -7.41 39.64
N VAL A 16 -47.03 -6.86 39.20
CA VAL A 16 -46.52 -5.58 39.73
C VAL A 16 -46.22 -4.67 38.55
N LEU A 17 -47.17 -3.76 38.31
CA LEU A 17 -47.01 -2.59 37.48
C LEU A 17 -45.94 -1.68 38.09
N PHE A 18 -44.89 -1.37 37.33
CA PHE A 18 -44.16 -0.12 37.49
C PHE A 18 -44.18 0.61 36.16
N GLY A 19 -44.97 1.68 36.11
CA GLY A 19 -45.08 2.55 34.95
C GLY A 19 -43.76 3.30 34.71
N PHE A 20 -43.15 3.09 33.56
CA PHE A 20 -42.14 4.00 33.04
C PHE A 20 -42.86 5.17 32.37
N MET A 21 -43.09 6.22 33.14
CA MET A 21 -43.46 7.54 32.63
C MET A 21 -42.19 8.23 32.12
N ALA A 22 -42.18 8.57 30.84
CA ALA A 22 -41.18 9.42 30.21
C ALA A 22 -41.24 10.83 30.81
N GLY A 23 -40.15 11.28 31.42
CA GLY A 23 -39.90 12.68 31.75
C GLY A 23 -38.84 13.25 30.79
N PRO A 24 -38.95 14.52 30.36
CA PRO A 24 -37.93 15.14 29.52
C PRO A 24 -36.71 15.44 30.38
N VAL A 25 -35.55 14.90 30.01
CA VAL A 25 -34.27 15.33 30.57
C VAL A 25 -33.84 16.59 29.82
N TRP A 26 -33.89 17.73 30.51
CA TRP A 26 -33.23 18.96 30.08
C TRP A 26 -31.81 18.99 30.65
N GLY A 27 -30.83 19.08 29.75
CA GLY A 27 -29.62 19.90 29.90
C GLY A 27 -28.56 19.45 30.91
N ALA A 28 -27.63 18.60 30.45
CA ALA A 28 -26.22 18.86 30.70
C ALA A 28 -25.62 19.29 29.37
N GLY A 29 -25.34 20.59 29.23
CA GLY A 29 -24.55 21.10 28.12
C GLY A 29 -23.16 20.47 28.20
N ALA A 30 -22.91 19.50 27.33
CA ALA A 30 -21.55 19.15 27.00
C ALA A 30 -20.95 20.38 26.31
N ASP A 31 -19.96 20.95 26.97
CA ASP A 31 -19.07 21.95 26.42
C ASP A 31 -18.58 21.43 25.07
N SER A 32 -18.97 22.10 23.99
CA SER A 32 -18.54 21.77 22.65
C SER A 32 -17.08 22.18 22.52
N THR A 33 -16.16 21.28 22.91
CA THR A 33 -14.79 21.36 22.44
C THR A 33 -14.83 21.26 20.92
N ASP A 34 -14.46 22.39 20.31
CA ASP A 34 -14.33 22.68 18.89
C ASP A 34 -13.97 21.44 18.06
N GLY A 35 -14.99 20.82 17.45
CA GLY A 35 -14.84 19.78 16.44
C GLY A 35 -14.35 20.41 15.14
N GLY A 36 -13.12 20.90 15.15
CA GLY A 36 -12.47 21.52 13.99
C GLY A 36 -12.52 20.56 12.80
N ASN A 37 -13.04 21.05 11.67
CA ASN A 37 -13.17 20.36 10.38
C ASN A 37 -12.04 19.34 10.12
N LEU A 38 -12.27 18.07 10.46
CA LEU A 38 -11.33 17.00 10.16
C LEU A 38 -11.39 16.76 8.65
N VAL A 39 -10.33 17.14 7.95
CA VAL A 39 -10.19 16.85 6.53
C VAL A 39 -9.65 15.43 6.39
N SER A 40 -10.37 14.57 5.68
CA SER A 40 -9.85 13.27 5.29
C SER A 40 -9.31 13.32 3.87
N VAL A 41 -8.24 12.58 3.59
CA VAL A 41 -7.68 12.48 2.24
C VAL A 41 -7.63 11.02 1.82
N ARG A 42 -8.15 10.76 0.62
CA ARG A 42 -8.17 9.44 0.01
C ARG A 42 -7.38 9.44 -1.28
N ASN A 43 -6.77 8.31 -1.59
CA ASN A 43 -6.29 8.02 -2.93
C ASN A 43 -7.13 6.88 -3.51
N ASN A 44 -7.83 7.15 -4.60
CA ASN A 44 -8.90 6.30 -5.11
C ASN A 44 -9.91 5.98 -3.98
N GLN A 45 -10.03 4.72 -3.56
CA GLN A 45 -10.92 4.30 -2.48
C GLN A 45 -10.24 4.21 -1.10
N GLU A 46 -8.90 4.30 -1.05
CA GLU A 46 -8.10 4.07 0.16
C GLU A 46 -7.93 5.35 0.98
N LEU A 47 -8.11 5.26 2.30
CA LEU A 47 -7.86 6.36 3.23
C LEU A 47 -6.36 6.49 3.51
N ILE A 48 -5.85 7.71 3.42
CA ILE A 48 -4.46 8.02 3.77
C ILE A 48 -4.41 8.35 5.25
N GLU A 49 -3.89 7.42 6.05
CA GLU A 49 -3.63 7.61 7.47
C GLU A 49 -2.45 8.56 7.68
N MET A 50 -2.58 9.49 8.62
CA MET A 50 -1.54 10.47 8.95
C MET A 50 -1.57 10.87 10.42
N ASP A 51 -0.39 10.94 11.02
CA ASP A 51 -0.24 11.32 12.43
C ASP A 51 -0.47 12.83 12.63
N VAL A 52 -0.08 13.64 11.63
CA VAL A 52 -0.34 15.08 11.58
C VAL A 52 -1.54 15.31 10.65
N PRO A 53 -2.66 15.88 11.13
CA PRO A 53 -3.85 16.03 10.30
C PRO A 53 -3.66 17.10 9.20
N PRO A 54 -4.37 16.99 8.06
CA PRO A 54 -4.38 18.06 7.07
C PRO A 54 -5.10 19.29 7.65
N VAL A 55 -4.72 20.46 7.15
CA VAL A 55 -5.25 21.74 7.60
C VAL A 55 -5.95 22.44 6.45
N LEU A 56 -7.20 22.85 6.67
CA LEU A 56 -7.93 23.71 5.75
C LEU A 56 -7.58 25.17 6.04
N GLU A 57 -6.82 25.80 5.17
CA GLU A 57 -6.39 27.20 5.30
C GLU A 57 -6.79 27.98 4.04
N LYS A 58 -7.57 29.06 4.20
CA LYS A 58 -8.07 29.90 3.09
C LYS A 58 -8.70 29.10 1.94
N GLY A 59 -9.41 28.01 2.25
CA GLY A 59 -10.03 27.13 1.25
C GLY A 59 -9.04 26.24 0.47
N ARG A 60 -7.81 26.08 0.98
CA ARG A 60 -6.81 25.14 0.48
C ARG A 60 -6.48 24.12 1.56
N ILE A 61 -6.26 22.88 1.13
CA ILE A 61 -5.85 21.80 2.01
C ILE A 61 -4.32 21.77 2.02
N LEU A 62 -3.75 22.05 3.18
CA LEU A 62 -2.34 21.82 3.49
C LEU A 62 -2.21 20.43 4.11
N ILE A 63 -1.33 19.60 3.58
CA ILE A 63 -1.18 18.20 3.99
C ILE A 63 0.30 17.89 4.24
N PRO A 64 0.64 17.08 5.27
CA PRO A 64 2.00 16.56 5.38
C PRO A 64 2.39 15.77 4.14
N VAL A 65 3.57 16.03 3.60
CA VAL A 65 4.02 15.38 2.36
C VAL A 65 4.45 13.92 2.58
N GLU A 66 5.00 13.61 3.74
CA GLU A 66 5.65 12.32 4.02
C GLU A 66 4.70 11.11 3.85
N PRO A 67 3.44 11.14 4.33
CA PRO A 67 2.49 10.05 4.07
C PRO A 67 2.16 9.88 2.57
N LEU A 68 2.25 10.96 1.79
CA LEU A 68 1.96 10.96 0.36
C LEU A 68 3.14 10.47 -0.48
N CYS A 69 4.37 10.70 -0.03
CA CYS A 69 5.60 10.35 -0.76
C CYS A 69 5.55 8.93 -1.35
N PRO A 70 5.30 7.89 -0.55
CA PRO A 70 5.31 6.56 -1.12
C PRO A 70 4.02 6.29 -1.93
N ILE A 71 2.88 6.88 -1.56
CA ILE A 71 1.59 6.69 -2.27
C ILE A 71 1.63 7.25 -3.69
N LEU A 72 2.34 8.37 -3.87
CA LEU A 72 2.41 9.13 -5.11
C LEU A 72 3.74 8.94 -5.84
N ASN A 73 4.60 8.03 -5.35
CA ASN A 73 5.93 7.75 -5.89
C ASN A 73 6.81 9.02 -6.00
N ILE A 74 6.96 9.74 -4.89
CA ILE A 74 7.70 10.99 -4.76
C ILE A 74 8.82 10.80 -3.75
N ASP A 75 10.03 11.19 -4.13
CA ASP A 75 11.15 11.31 -3.20
C ASP A 75 11.17 12.71 -2.58
N ALA A 76 11.17 12.79 -1.25
CA ALA A 76 11.24 14.06 -0.53
C ALA A 76 12.59 14.23 0.17
N VAL A 77 13.24 15.37 -0.07
CA VAL A 77 14.52 15.75 0.54
C VAL A 77 14.38 17.08 1.24
N TYR A 78 14.65 17.11 2.55
CA TYR A 78 14.76 18.35 3.30
C TYR A 78 16.21 18.82 3.36
N GLY A 79 16.49 20.03 2.90
CA GLY A 79 17.81 20.67 2.92
C GLY A 79 17.94 21.58 4.15
N PRO A 80 18.50 21.13 5.29
CA PRO A 80 18.48 21.87 6.55
C PRO A 80 19.18 23.23 6.49
N GLU A 81 20.22 23.37 5.65
CA GLU A 81 20.93 24.64 5.47
C GLU A 81 20.10 25.68 4.71
N THR A 82 19.24 25.21 3.80
CA THR A 82 18.41 26.06 2.94
C THR A 82 16.98 26.24 3.48
N GLY A 83 16.58 25.40 4.44
CA GLY A 83 15.19 25.29 4.91
C GLY A 83 14.21 24.85 3.82
N ALA A 84 14.70 24.26 2.73
CA ALA A 84 13.89 23.88 1.58
C ALA A 84 13.43 22.41 1.67
N LEU A 85 12.18 22.16 1.29
CA LEU A 85 11.69 20.83 0.95
C LEU A 85 11.73 20.68 -0.57
N THR A 86 12.47 19.70 -1.06
CA THR A 86 12.54 19.32 -2.48
C THR A 86 11.80 18.01 -2.68
N LEU A 87 10.88 17.97 -3.64
CA LEU A 87 10.17 16.77 -4.06
C LEU A 87 10.61 16.41 -5.47
N ASN A 88 11.22 15.25 -5.64
CA ASN A 88 11.64 14.77 -6.95
C ASN A 88 10.49 13.96 -7.57
N LEU A 89 9.98 14.42 -8.71
CA LEU A 89 8.88 13.78 -9.45
C LEU A 89 9.40 12.96 -10.65
N GLY A 90 10.68 12.57 -10.64
CA GLY A 90 11.39 12.01 -11.78
C GLY A 90 12.17 13.09 -12.53
N ASP A 91 11.61 13.62 -13.61
CA ASP A 91 12.30 14.61 -14.47
C ASP A 91 12.11 16.07 -14.01
N THR A 92 11.35 16.30 -12.95
CA THR A 92 11.01 17.63 -12.45
C THR A 92 11.02 17.66 -10.93
N ASP A 93 11.67 18.68 -10.38
CA ASP A 93 11.70 18.94 -8.95
C ASP A 93 10.67 20.00 -8.57
N LEU A 94 9.98 19.78 -7.45
CA LEU A 94 9.22 20.82 -6.77
C LEU A 94 9.98 21.29 -5.54
N VAL A 95 10.27 22.59 -5.43
CA VAL A 95 10.99 23.16 -4.28
C VAL A 95 10.08 24.11 -3.50
N PHE A 96 9.98 23.87 -2.21
CA PHE A 96 9.15 24.62 -1.28
C PHE A 96 9.98 25.19 -0.14
N HIS A 97 9.69 26.43 0.25
CA HIS A 97 10.24 27.05 1.46
C HIS A 97 9.09 27.37 2.42
N PRO A 98 9.04 26.77 3.63
CA PRO A 98 8.02 27.10 4.62
C PRO A 98 7.95 28.61 4.89
N GLY A 99 6.73 29.15 4.90
CA GLY A 99 6.44 30.58 5.05
C GLY A 99 6.47 31.38 3.74
N SER A 100 7.12 30.88 2.68
CA SER A 100 7.16 31.55 1.37
C SER A 100 6.02 31.07 0.47
N PRO A 101 5.26 31.96 -0.19
CA PRO A 101 4.30 31.56 -1.21
C PRO A 101 4.99 31.21 -2.54
N ALA A 102 6.28 31.46 -2.71
CA ALA A 102 7.00 31.09 -3.93
C ALA A 102 7.46 29.63 -3.85
N ALA A 103 7.09 28.83 -4.86
CA ALA A 103 7.59 27.49 -5.09
C ALA A 103 8.29 27.40 -6.46
N LEU A 104 9.21 26.46 -6.61
CA LEU A 104 9.82 26.16 -7.91
C LEU A 104 9.20 24.89 -8.50
N VAL A 105 8.98 24.90 -9.81
CA VAL A 105 8.67 23.73 -10.64
C VAL A 105 9.78 23.63 -11.68
N GLY A 106 10.75 22.75 -11.44
CA GLY A 106 12.02 22.75 -12.15
C GLY A 106 12.72 24.10 -12.00
N THR A 107 12.79 24.87 -13.09
CA THR A 107 13.41 26.21 -13.11
C THR A 107 12.41 27.36 -12.99
N GLN A 108 11.10 27.08 -13.04
CA GLN A 108 10.07 28.10 -13.05
C GLN A 108 9.59 28.42 -11.62
N THR A 109 9.51 29.70 -11.28
CA THR A 109 8.87 30.14 -10.03
C THR A 109 7.37 30.31 -10.19
N ILE A 110 6.59 29.66 -9.32
CA ILE A 110 5.14 29.74 -9.24
C ILE A 110 4.73 30.29 -7.87
N THR A 111 3.72 31.15 -7.85
CA THR A 111 3.14 31.68 -6.61
C THR A 111 1.97 30.79 -6.16
N LEU A 112 2.06 30.28 -4.94
CA LEU A 112 1.06 29.47 -4.27
C LEU A 112 -0.03 30.35 -3.63
N ASP A 113 -1.27 29.87 -3.65
CA ASP A 113 -2.39 30.52 -2.95
C ASP A 113 -2.20 30.56 -1.42
N VAL A 114 -1.53 29.55 -0.88
CA VAL A 114 -1.20 29.40 0.53
C VAL A 114 0.23 28.86 0.64
N SER A 115 1.05 29.52 1.47
CA SER A 115 2.43 29.11 1.69
C SER A 115 2.51 27.74 2.38
N PRO A 116 3.53 26.92 2.06
CA PRO A 116 3.91 25.78 2.87
C PRO A 116 4.19 26.23 4.31
N ARG A 117 3.98 25.34 5.28
CA ARG A 117 4.23 25.66 6.69
C ARG A 117 4.73 24.45 7.46
N VAL A 118 5.39 24.70 8.57
CA VAL A 118 5.77 23.65 9.52
C VAL A 118 4.66 23.50 10.56
N SER A 119 4.22 22.28 10.83
CA SER A 119 3.27 21.93 11.88
C SER A 119 3.64 20.59 12.48
N GLN A 120 3.81 20.51 13.80
CA GLN A 120 4.22 19.28 14.50
C GLN A 120 5.44 18.61 13.84
N ASP A 121 6.48 19.40 13.58
CA ASP A 121 7.74 18.98 12.94
C ASP A 121 7.61 18.43 11.50
N GLN A 122 6.43 18.50 10.89
CA GLN A 122 6.21 18.13 9.48
C GLN A 122 5.96 19.35 8.61
N ILE A 123 6.45 19.31 7.37
CA ILE A 123 6.18 20.34 6.37
C ILE A 123 4.87 19.99 5.67
N LEU A 124 3.90 20.89 5.80
CA LEU A 124 2.62 20.81 5.11
C LEU A 124 2.67 21.67 3.85
N ILE A 125 2.22 21.10 2.74
CA ILE A 125 2.19 21.77 1.42
C ILE A 125 0.77 21.76 0.84
N PRO A 126 0.44 22.66 -0.10
CA PRO A 126 -0.87 22.64 -0.77
C PRO A 126 -1.08 21.35 -1.57
N LEU A 127 -2.04 20.53 -1.14
CA LEU A 127 -2.32 19.20 -1.72
C LEU A 127 -2.62 19.29 -3.23
N ARG A 128 -3.47 20.24 -3.62
CA ARG A 128 -3.85 20.44 -5.03
C ARG A 128 -2.63 20.72 -5.91
N PHE A 129 -1.72 21.57 -5.44
CA PHE A 129 -0.53 21.93 -6.20
C PHE A 129 0.35 20.70 -6.45
N LEU A 130 0.56 19.86 -5.42
CA LEU A 130 1.28 18.61 -5.56
C LEU A 130 0.61 17.67 -6.58
N VAL A 131 -0.68 17.42 -6.40
CA VAL A 131 -1.46 16.46 -7.20
C VAL A 131 -1.51 16.88 -8.67
N GLU A 132 -1.74 18.15 -8.97
CA GLU A 132 -1.81 18.63 -10.35
C GLU A 132 -0.43 18.57 -11.06
N ASN A 133 0.68 18.81 -10.35
CA ASN A 133 2.04 18.66 -10.92
C ASN A 133 2.44 17.20 -11.20
N LEU A 134 1.76 16.23 -10.58
CA LEU A 134 1.90 14.81 -10.88
C LEU A 134 1.01 14.34 -12.04
N GLY A 135 0.23 15.24 -12.65
CA GLY A 135 -0.76 14.88 -13.67
C GLY A 135 -1.99 14.15 -13.10
N LEU A 136 -2.20 14.23 -11.79
CA LEU A 136 -3.30 13.57 -11.08
C LEU A 136 -4.49 14.51 -10.91
N THR A 137 -5.64 13.94 -10.56
CA THR A 137 -6.87 14.71 -10.33
C THR A 137 -7.21 14.77 -8.85
N LEU A 138 -7.62 15.95 -8.37
CA LEU A 138 -8.14 16.15 -7.02
C LEU A 138 -9.62 16.55 -7.07
N SER A 139 -10.49 15.76 -6.44
CA SER A 139 -11.89 16.12 -6.18
C SER A 139 -12.16 16.32 -4.69
N TRP A 140 -13.23 17.05 -4.37
CA TRP A 140 -13.63 17.36 -3.00
C TRP A 140 -15.08 16.95 -2.76
N ASP A 141 -15.32 16.19 -1.69
CA ASP A 141 -16.65 15.87 -1.20
C ASP A 141 -16.97 16.71 0.04
N GLU A 142 -17.87 17.67 -0.15
CA GLU A 142 -18.30 18.61 0.89
C GLU A 142 -19.06 17.93 2.04
N LYS A 143 -19.79 16.84 1.76
CA LYS A 143 -20.61 16.14 2.76
C LYS A 143 -19.74 15.36 3.73
N THR A 144 -18.71 14.69 3.20
CA THR A 144 -17.80 13.85 3.99
C THR A 144 -16.52 14.57 4.39
N LYS A 145 -16.31 15.81 3.92
CA LYS A 145 -15.07 16.59 4.11
C LYS A 145 -13.84 15.81 3.64
N THR A 146 -13.97 15.17 2.48
CA THR A 146 -12.96 14.27 1.91
C THR A 146 -12.36 14.85 0.65
N ALA A 147 -11.03 14.95 0.59
CA ALA A 147 -10.31 15.16 -0.66
C ALA A 147 -9.98 13.81 -1.29
N GLN A 148 -10.29 13.62 -2.57
CA GLN A 148 -9.99 12.39 -3.30
C GLN A 148 -8.98 12.65 -4.42
N ILE A 149 -7.82 12.02 -4.29
CA ILE A 149 -6.80 11.93 -5.33
C ILE A 149 -7.18 10.78 -6.26
N GLN A 150 -7.11 11.00 -7.56
CA GLN A 150 -7.44 10.03 -8.61
C GLN A 150 -6.33 10.00 -9.66
N GLY A 151 -6.08 8.80 -10.22
CA GLY A 151 -5.11 8.59 -11.29
C GLY A 151 -3.69 8.29 -10.81
N ALA A 152 -3.43 8.34 -9.49
CA ALA A 152 -2.21 7.78 -8.94
C ALA A 152 -2.28 6.26 -9.10
N ASP A 153 -1.28 5.67 -9.73
CA ASP A 153 -1.18 4.22 -9.84
C ASP A 153 -0.93 3.63 -8.45
N THR A 154 -2.02 3.29 -7.75
CA THR A 154 -1.93 2.91 -6.33
C THR A 154 -1.36 1.51 -6.16
N HIS A 155 -1.31 0.66 -7.18
CA HIS A 155 -1.00 -0.76 -7.01
C HIS A 155 -0.24 -1.33 -8.21
N PRO A 156 0.97 -0.81 -8.53
CA PRO A 156 1.70 -1.13 -9.77
C PRO A 156 1.98 -2.64 -9.90
N PHE A 157 2.04 -3.36 -8.78
CA PHE A 157 2.32 -4.79 -8.79
C PHE A 157 1.09 -5.67 -9.05
N SER A 158 -0.12 -5.13 -9.00
CA SER A 158 -1.37 -5.88 -9.27
C SER A 158 -1.88 -5.77 -10.70
N GLU A 159 -1.24 -4.95 -11.54
CA GLU A 159 -1.71 -4.72 -12.92
C GLU A 159 -1.78 -6.03 -13.70
N GLY A 160 -2.91 -6.27 -14.38
CA GLY A 160 -3.15 -7.50 -15.14
C GLY A 160 -3.36 -8.75 -14.30
N ILE A 161 -3.45 -8.63 -12.97
CA ILE A 161 -3.81 -9.71 -12.05
C ILE A 161 -5.24 -9.45 -11.54
N PRO A 162 -6.16 -10.43 -11.62
CA PRO A 162 -7.49 -10.30 -11.04
C PRO A 162 -7.37 -10.26 -9.52
N ALA A 163 -7.47 -9.06 -8.93
CA ALA A 163 -7.12 -8.80 -7.53
C ALA A 163 -8.14 -7.89 -6.82
N GLN A 164 -8.28 -8.11 -5.52
CA GLN A 164 -9.06 -7.30 -4.58
C GLN A 164 -8.30 -7.11 -3.26
N ASP A 165 -8.89 -6.39 -2.30
CA ASP A 165 -8.32 -6.15 -0.97
C ASP A 165 -6.89 -5.59 -1.02
N LEU A 166 -6.66 -4.67 -1.96
CA LEU A 166 -5.33 -4.12 -2.22
C LEU A 166 -4.91 -3.21 -1.06
N VAL A 167 -3.75 -3.51 -0.49
CA VAL A 167 -3.17 -2.76 0.63
C VAL A 167 -1.71 -2.50 0.33
N ASN A 168 -1.31 -1.24 0.36
CA ASN A 168 0.08 -0.89 0.18
C ASN A 168 0.82 -0.80 1.52
N ARG A 169 2.06 -1.30 1.55
CA ARG A 169 2.95 -1.20 2.72
C ARG A 169 4.30 -0.63 2.28
N SER A 170 5.04 -0.06 3.23
CA SER A 170 6.47 0.26 3.05
C SER A 170 7.25 -1.05 2.90
N ALA A 171 8.14 -1.12 1.90
CA ALA A 171 9.06 -2.24 1.74
C ALA A 171 9.96 -2.39 2.97
N ASP A 172 10.42 -1.30 3.57
CA ASP A 172 11.29 -1.32 4.75
C ASP A 172 10.62 -2.00 5.95
N LYS A 173 9.35 -1.69 6.22
CA LYS A 173 8.58 -2.36 7.29
C LYS A 173 8.39 -3.84 7.02
N VAL A 174 8.15 -4.22 5.76
CA VAL A 174 8.00 -5.62 5.37
C VAL A 174 9.34 -6.36 5.42
N ASN A 175 10.43 -5.72 5.02
CA ASN A 175 11.79 -6.25 5.13
C ASN A 175 12.18 -6.45 6.61
N GLN A 176 11.82 -5.51 7.48
CA GLN A 176 12.00 -5.66 8.93
C GLN A 176 11.23 -6.88 9.46
N TRP A 177 9.98 -7.06 9.04
CA TRP A 177 9.20 -8.27 9.38
C TRP A 177 9.87 -9.56 8.86
N TRP A 178 10.40 -9.57 7.63
CA TRP A 178 11.16 -10.72 7.11
C TRP A 178 12.38 -11.04 7.96
N LYS A 179 13.08 -10.02 8.46
CA LYS A 179 14.24 -10.19 9.33
C LYS A 179 13.83 -10.72 10.71
N GLU A 180 12.87 -10.07 11.37
CA GLU A 180 12.51 -10.34 12.77
C GLU A 180 11.67 -11.61 12.92
N GLU A 181 10.68 -11.81 12.05
CA GLU A 181 9.70 -12.91 12.18
C GLU A 181 10.06 -14.14 11.35
N LYS A 182 10.82 -13.96 10.26
CA LYS A 182 11.22 -15.06 9.37
C LYS A 182 12.71 -15.38 9.42
N GLY A 183 13.50 -14.61 10.18
CA GLY A 183 14.95 -14.81 10.31
C GLY A 183 15.70 -14.64 8.98
N TYR A 184 15.12 -13.89 8.03
CA TYR A 184 15.67 -13.72 6.70
C TYR A 184 16.62 -12.50 6.68
N ASP A 185 17.90 -12.75 6.44
CA ASP A 185 18.98 -11.76 6.62
C ASP A 185 19.17 -10.84 5.41
N LYS A 186 18.60 -11.20 4.26
CA LYS A 186 18.67 -10.44 3.00
C LYS A 186 17.32 -9.81 2.72
N PRO A 187 17.15 -8.49 2.81
CA PRO A 187 15.85 -7.87 2.59
C PRO A 187 15.36 -8.16 1.15
N PRO A 188 14.17 -8.75 0.97
CA PRO A 188 13.71 -9.16 -0.36
C PRO A 188 13.24 -8.00 -1.24
N TYR A 189 12.78 -6.91 -0.63
CA TYR A 189 12.22 -5.76 -1.35
C TYR A 189 13.15 -4.56 -1.33
N LEU A 190 13.16 -3.78 -2.42
CA LEU A 190 14.00 -2.59 -2.55
C LEU A 190 13.71 -1.60 -1.42
N ALA A 191 14.74 -1.19 -0.69
CA ALA A 191 14.59 -0.22 0.41
C ALA A 191 14.03 1.11 -0.11
N GLY A 192 13.15 1.75 0.67
CA GLY A 192 12.43 2.96 0.25
C GLY A 192 11.30 2.73 -0.76
N SER A 193 11.13 1.53 -1.33
CA SER A 193 10.02 1.21 -2.21
C SER A 193 8.75 0.81 -1.45
N ARG A 194 7.71 0.41 -2.21
CA ARG A 194 6.50 -0.19 -1.66
C ARG A 194 6.34 -1.64 -2.06
N VAL A 195 5.39 -2.27 -1.37
CA VAL A 195 4.81 -3.55 -1.73
C VAL A 195 3.29 -3.42 -1.73
N THR A 196 2.62 -4.17 -2.60
CA THR A 196 1.16 -4.27 -2.64
C THR A 196 0.77 -5.67 -2.20
N GLU A 197 0.04 -5.76 -1.10
CA GLU A 197 -0.66 -6.97 -0.69
C GLU A 197 -2.03 -7.00 -1.33
N PHE A 198 -2.46 -8.16 -1.82
CA PHE A 198 -3.78 -8.31 -2.44
C PHE A 198 -4.26 -9.75 -2.37
N THR A 199 -5.57 -9.94 -2.56
CA THR A 199 -6.22 -11.25 -2.69
C THR A 199 -6.56 -11.49 -4.15
N VAL A 200 -6.16 -12.62 -4.70
CA VAL A 200 -6.50 -13.03 -6.07
C VAL A 200 -7.99 -13.40 -6.15
N THR A 201 -8.71 -12.87 -7.14
CA THR A 201 -10.18 -13.09 -7.30
C THR A 201 -10.51 -14.14 -8.34
N GLU A 202 -9.63 -14.36 -9.31
CA GLU A 202 -9.75 -15.39 -10.33
C GLU A 202 -8.43 -16.15 -10.45
N GLU A 203 -8.49 -17.38 -10.94
CA GLU A 203 -7.29 -18.17 -11.14
C GLU A 203 -6.25 -17.43 -11.99
N TYR A 204 -5.00 -17.37 -11.50
CA TYR A 204 -3.91 -16.68 -12.18
C TYR A 204 -2.63 -17.52 -12.17
N THR A 205 -1.91 -17.54 -13.28
CA THR A 205 -0.67 -18.33 -13.42
C THR A 205 0.55 -17.42 -13.40
N PHE A 206 1.38 -17.59 -12.37
CA PHE A 206 2.72 -17.03 -12.29
C PHE A 206 3.75 -18.03 -12.81
N ALA A 207 5.01 -17.62 -12.83
CA ALA A 207 6.18 -18.46 -13.06
C ALA A 207 7.07 -18.47 -11.81
N ARG A 208 7.79 -19.57 -11.62
CA ARG A 208 8.87 -19.67 -10.65
C ARG A 208 10.08 -20.30 -11.30
N VAL A 209 11.25 -19.74 -11.02
CA VAL A 209 12.52 -20.30 -11.46
C VAL A 209 13.26 -20.96 -10.30
N TYR A 210 14.05 -22.00 -10.60
CA TYR A 210 14.81 -22.75 -9.61
C TYR A 210 15.99 -23.49 -10.27
N ASP A 211 16.98 -23.94 -9.48
CA ASP A 211 18.17 -24.64 -9.97
C ASP A 211 18.15 -26.15 -9.69
N GLY A 212 17.37 -26.59 -8.68
CA GLY A 212 17.29 -27.98 -8.23
C GLY A 212 18.31 -28.35 -7.15
N GLU A 213 19.20 -27.43 -6.78
CA GLU A 213 20.30 -27.65 -5.83
C GLU A 213 20.15 -26.72 -4.62
N ILE A 214 20.21 -25.40 -4.83
CA ILE A 214 20.05 -24.37 -3.79
C ILE A 214 18.56 -24.03 -3.60
N SER A 215 17.77 -24.06 -4.68
CA SER A 215 16.35 -23.75 -4.70
C SER A 215 15.56 -24.86 -5.41
N GLY A 216 14.49 -25.32 -4.76
CA GLY A 216 13.59 -26.32 -5.32
C GLY A 216 12.38 -25.73 -6.06
N MET A 217 11.70 -26.61 -6.80
CA MET A 217 10.46 -26.32 -7.52
C MET A 217 9.38 -25.72 -6.60
N TYR A 218 9.20 -26.28 -5.40
CA TYR A 218 8.21 -25.79 -4.42
C TYR A 218 8.79 -24.66 -3.56
N GLY A 219 8.43 -23.41 -3.87
CA GLY A 219 8.84 -22.27 -3.06
C GLY A 219 7.84 -21.12 -3.09
N GLY A 220 8.07 -20.14 -2.21
CA GLY A 220 7.11 -19.06 -1.92
C GLY A 220 7.32 -17.78 -2.73
N TRP A 221 8.23 -17.80 -3.71
CA TRP A 221 8.55 -16.64 -4.56
C TRP A 221 8.22 -16.98 -6.01
N VAL A 222 7.47 -16.08 -6.65
CA VAL A 222 7.01 -16.19 -8.03
C VAL A 222 7.14 -14.83 -8.75
N MET A 223 7.09 -14.83 -10.07
CA MET A 223 7.10 -13.65 -10.95
C MET A 223 6.10 -13.84 -12.09
N LYS A 224 5.76 -12.78 -12.83
CA LYS A 224 4.94 -12.95 -14.04
C LYS A 224 5.77 -13.68 -15.11
N GLY A 225 5.16 -14.58 -15.86
CA GLY A 225 5.85 -15.30 -16.94
C GLY A 225 6.46 -14.35 -17.98
N ALA A 226 5.73 -13.28 -18.33
CA ALA A 226 6.19 -12.25 -19.25
C ALA A 226 7.50 -11.56 -18.81
N ASP A 227 7.76 -11.47 -17.50
CA ASP A 227 8.99 -10.84 -16.98
C ASP A 227 10.26 -11.69 -17.18
N LEU A 228 10.09 -12.95 -17.60
CA LEU A 228 11.15 -13.91 -17.90
C LEU A 228 11.41 -14.06 -19.40
N GLU A 229 10.45 -13.64 -20.25
CA GLU A 229 10.53 -13.86 -21.69
C GLU A 229 11.77 -13.17 -22.30
N GLY A 230 12.54 -13.94 -23.07
CA GLY A 230 13.76 -13.46 -23.72
C GLY A 230 14.97 -13.25 -22.79
N LEU A 231 14.85 -13.48 -21.49
CA LEU A 231 15.96 -13.36 -20.55
C LEU A 231 16.75 -14.67 -20.46
N THR A 232 18.08 -14.54 -20.39
CA THR A 232 18.98 -15.65 -20.07
C THR A 232 18.94 -15.98 -18.58
N PRO A 233 19.35 -17.20 -18.15
CA PRO A 233 19.48 -17.54 -16.74
C PRO A 233 20.28 -16.53 -15.91
N ALA A 234 21.36 -15.96 -16.47
CA ALA A 234 22.19 -14.97 -15.79
C ALA A 234 21.45 -13.64 -15.59
N GLN A 235 20.70 -13.18 -16.59
CA GLN A 235 19.86 -11.98 -16.48
C GLN A 235 18.70 -12.18 -15.51
N ILE A 236 18.09 -13.37 -15.49
CA ILE A 236 17.05 -13.72 -14.51
C ILE A 236 17.65 -13.70 -13.10
N LYS A 237 18.82 -14.32 -12.90
CA LYS A 237 19.54 -14.29 -11.61
C LYS A 237 19.80 -12.86 -11.15
N ASP A 238 20.29 -11.99 -12.04
CA ASP A 238 20.60 -10.61 -11.70
C ASP A 238 19.35 -9.78 -11.38
N LYS A 239 18.35 -9.81 -12.27
CA LYS A 239 17.07 -9.06 -12.18
C LYS A 239 16.27 -9.40 -10.92
N PHE A 240 16.30 -10.67 -10.49
CA PHE A 240 15.56 -11.14 -9.33
C PHE A 240 16.46 -11.48 -8.14
N ALA A 241 17.73 -11.04 -8.17
CA ALA A 241 18.72 -11.28 -7.13
C ALA A 241 18.66 -12.72 -6.58
N LEU A 242 18.75 -13.72 -7.46
CA LEU A 242 18.60 -15.12 -7.08
C LEU A 242 19.90 -15.66 -6.46
N PRO A 243 19.81 -16.55 -5.46
CA PRO A 243 20.98 -17.14 -4.80
C PRO A 243 21.83 -18.03 -5.72
N ALA A 244 21.24 -18.52 -6.82
CA ALA A 244 21.84 -19.45 -7.74
C ALA A 244 21.40 -19.14 -9.17
N LEU A 245 22.15 -19.65 -10.15
CA LEU A 245 21.76 -19.57 -11.55
C LEU A 245 20.57 -20.51 -11.79
N PRO A 246 19.37 -19.99 -12.15
CA PRO A 246 18.22 -20.85 -12.34
C PRO A 246 18.39 -21.72 -13.59
N LYS A 247 18.02 -22.99 -13.49
CA LYS A 247 18.05 -23.95 -14.61
C LYS A 247 16.65 -24.21 -15.16
N TYR A 248 15.65 -24.21 -14.28
CA TYR A 248 14.29 -24.59 -14.58
C TYR A 248 13.31 -23.44 -14.35
N VAL A 249 12.20 -23.48 -15.07
CA VAL A 249 11.00 -22.69 -14.82
C VAL A 249 9.80 -23.61 -14.68
N VAL A 250 8.91 -23.30 -13.75
CA VAL A 250 7.65 -24.00 -13.49
C VAL A 250 6.52 -22.99 -13.48
N ASP A 251 5.37 -23.38 -14.02
CA ASP A 251 4.15 -22.57 -13.95
C ASP A 251 3.55 -22.75 -12.55
N VAL A 252 3.21 -21.66 -11.89
CA VAL A 252 2.63 -21.66 -10.54
C VAL A 252 1.22 -21.11 -10.62
N LYS A 253 0.27 -22.03 -10.60
CA LYS A 253 -1.15 -21.74 -10.71
C LYS A 253 -1.73 -21.41 -9.35
N ILE A 254 -2.27 -20.20 -9.20
CA ILE A 254 -2.78 -19.67 -7.95
C ILE A 254 -4.30 -19.59 -7.98
N SER A 255 -4.94 -20.20 -6.98
CA SER A 255 -6.39 -20.23 -6.85
C SER A 255 -6.96 -18.93 -6.26
N PRO A 256 -8.22 -18.58 -6.58
CA PRO A 256 -8.94 -17.48 -5.94
C PRO A 256 -8.92 -17.56 -4.41
N GLY A 257 -8.89 -16.41 -3.74
CA GLY A 257 -8.78 -16.29 -2.29
C GLY A 257 -7.34 -16.37 -1.75
N THR A 258 -6.36 -16.62 -2.61
CA THR A 258 -4.95 -16.62 -2.20
C THR A 258 -4.45 -15.18 -2.04
N ARG A 259 -3.81 -14.90 -0.90
CA ARG A 259 -3.17 -13.62 -0.63
C ARG A 259 -1.72 -13.64 -1.08
N LEU A 260 -1.30 -12.59 -1.78
CA LEU A 260 0.07 -12.38 -2.23
C LEU A 260 0.53 -10.99 -1.82
N ARG A 261 1.84 -10.80 -1.92
CA ARG A 261 2.47 -9.49 -1.84
C ARG A 261 3.42 -9.32 -3.02
N GLY A 262 3.22 -8.29 -3.81
CA GLY A 262 4.11 -7.90 -4.92
C GLY A 262 5.00 -6.72 -4.54
N GLY A 263 6.23 -6.67 -5.04
CA GLY A 263 7.16 -5.57 -4.84
C GLY A 263 8.40 -5.66 -5.72
N ILE A 264 9.23 -4.61 -5.68
CA ILE A 264 10.49 -4.56 -6.43
C ILE A 264 11.55 -5.35 -5.67
N THR A 265 12.27 -6.24 -6.35
CA THR A 265 13.38 -7.01 -5.79
C THR A 265 14.53 -6.10 -5.36
N ASN A 266 15.04 -6.31 -4.16
CA ASN A 266 16.21 -5.58 -3.67
C ASN A 266 17.52 -6.01 -4.36
N GLU A 267 18.54 -5.14 -4.36
CA GLU A 267 19.90 -5.58 -4.61
C GLU A 267 20.39 -6.47 -3.46
N VAL A 268 20.95 -7.63 -3.79
CA VAL A 268 21.60 -8.51 -2.83
C VAL A 268 23.02 -8.78 -3.32
N PRO A 269 24.05 -8.36 -2.57
CA PRO A 269 25.44 -8.62 -2.93
C PRO A 269 25.66 -10.11 -3.28
N GLU A 270 26.42 -10.37 -4.35
CA GLU A 270 26.70 -11.71 -4.91
C GLU A 270 25.52 -12.40 -5.63
N TRP A 271 24.28 -12.00 -5.36
CA TRP A 271 23.09 -12.59 -5.97
C TRP A 271 22.68 -11.83 -7.22
N GLY A 272 22.55 -10.50 -7.14
CA GLY A 272 22.17 -9.67 -8.29
C GLY A 272 21.75 -8.26 -7.92
N LYS A 273 21.61 -7.41 -8.93
CA LYS A 273 21.17 -6.01 -8.80
C LYS A 273 19.69 -5.86 -8.44
N GLY A 274 18.87 -6.89 -8.61
CA GLY A 274 17.44 -6.78 -8.35
C GLY A 274 16.74 -5.89 -9.37
N GLY A 275 15.67 -5.22 -8.96
CA GLY A 275 14.86 -4.34 -9.80
C GLY A 275 13.73 -5.03 -10.57
N GLY A 276 13.66 -6.36 -10.57
CA GLY A 276 12.49 -7.11 -11.04
C GLY A 276 11.27 -6.95 -10.15
N VAL A 277 10.07 -7.21 -10.68
CA VAL A 277 8.85 -7.31 -9.88
C VAL A 277 8.66 -8.76 -9.43
N GLN A 278 8.70 -8.99 -8.12
CA GLN A 278 8.52 -10.32 -7.54
C GLN A 278 7.31 -10.36 -6.62
N PHE A 279 6.78 -11.56 -6.42
CA PHE A 279 5.64 -11.81 -5.55
C PHE A 279 5.97 -12.88 -4.52
N ASP A 280 5.67 -12.59 -3.26
CA ASP A 280 5.74 -13.53 -2.15
C ASP A 280 4.35 -14.07 -1.83
N LEU A 281 4.26 -15.38 -1.65
CA LEU A 281 3.03 -16.09 -1.29
C LEU A 281 2.74 -15.97 0.22
N MET A 282 2.99 -14.80 0.81
CA MET A 282 2.90 -14.51 2.25
C MET A 282 3.73 -15.48 3.10
N GLY A 283 4.90 -15.88 2.58
CA GLY A 283 5.79 -16.89 3.19
C GLY A 283 5.28 -18.33 3.11
N GLN A 284 4.23 -18.61 2.34
CA GLN A 284 3.70 -19.95 2.11
C GLN A 284 4.25 -20.57 0.82
N ARG A 285 3.95 -21.86 0.58
CA ARG A 285 4.26 -22.59 -0.66
C ARG A 285 2.97 -23.12 -1.28
N THR A 286 2.03 -22.20 -1.50
CA THR A 286 0.69 -22.50 -2.01
C THR A 286 0.64 -22.45 -3.54
N GLY A 287 -0.37 -23.06 -4.14
CA GLY A 287 -0.54 -23.17 -5.58
C GLY A 287 -0.16 -24.53 -6.16
N GLU A 288 -0.55 -24.75 -7.41
CA GLU A 288 -0.20 -25.94 -8.19
C GLU A 288 1.01 -25.64 -9.07
N PHE A 289 2.07 -26.43 -8.91
CA PHE A 289 3.34 -26.29 -9.65
C PHE A 289 3.32 -27.25 -10.83
N LEU A 290 3.23 -26.71 -12.05
CA LEU A 290 2.94 -27.44 -13.28
C LEU A 290 3.98 -27.15 -14.36
N ASN A 291 4.11 -28.05 -15.35
CA ASN A 291 4.89 -27.83 -16.57
C ASN A 291 6.35 -27.41 -16.33
N SER A 292 7.03 -28.06 -15.37
CA SER A 292 8.46 -27.80 -15.16
C SER A 292 9.26 -28.12 -16.43
N ARG A 293 10.16 -27.20 -16.79
CA ARG A 293 10.97 -27.23 -18.01
C ARG A 293 12.25 -26.45 -17.83
N LEU A 294 13.25 -26.72 -18.68
CA LEU A 294 14.47 -25.93 -18.74
C LEU A 294 14.19 -24.49 -19.20
N LEU A 295 14.92 -23.54 -18.62
CA LEU A 295 15.00 -22.19 -19.16
C LEU A 295 15.75 -22.19 -20.49
N PRO A 296 15.35 -21.34 -21.46
CA PRO A 296 16.13 -21.16 -22.69
C PRO A 296 17.58 -20.81 -22.38
N GLY A 297 18.52 -21.62 -22.91
CA GLY A 297 19.96 -21.43 -22.69
C GLY A 297 20.50 -21.97 -21.36
N ALA A 298 19.71 -22.69 -20.57
CA ALA A 298 20.21 -23.48 -19.45
C ALA A 298 20.76 -24.84 -19.92
N GLU A 299 21.84 -25.30 -19.28
CA GLU A 299 22.39 -26.64 -19.47
C GLU A 299 21.77 -27.62 -18.46
N GLU A 300 21.61 -28.89 -18.84
CA GLU A 300 21.10 -29.98 -17.99
C GLU A 300 22.06 -30.36 -16.86
#